data_AF-A0A954AM04-F1
#
_entry.id   AF-A0A954AM04-F1
#
_cell.length_a   1.000
_cell.length_b   1.000
_cell.length_c   1.000
_cell.angle_alpha   90.00
_cell.angle_beta   90.00
_cell.angle_gamma   90.00
#
_symmetry.space_group_name_H-M   'P 1'
#
loop_
_entity.id
_entity.type
_entity.pdbx_description
1 polymer ?
#
loop_
_entity_poly.entity_id
_entity_poly.type
_entity_poly.pdbx_seq_one_letter_code
_entity_poly.pdbx_strand_id
1 'polypeptide(L)'
;MTSVRERSHLLRQSLLPFSMLAACGVVHAQVKVDVGSIDLEDAQIRRPYTEWLESKGRAPLDYVLAKFEHHDVVLLGEHHEIRQNCAFVAALVPRLARAGVRVLASEFYPSSRQADLDAVVDGRGEQFDRKRAIAISREVAWPTWGYVDYLAIVEAVWKANHEERARTAEPHLLRFVGIDSDWKQVELWNEASAAKRAETLLARERTMIASVEKHISPAGDDVANVLVHCGFAHTVTAQGVRLGTVLRKRYGDRVRQLVLHHEFGRVSKAIESLVGAERAIGFDVTQSPFAQWTDSTQMAFRFVDSFEKLAEGWIVLAPANALRPVRWIPGFVEDAHFADALFVARRRGWVGKDEDVGSADELDAMIRDHFERKAKDLDRAARVGGKKQG
;
A
#
# COMPACT_ATOMS: atom_id res chain seq x y z
N MET A 1 15.76 63.17 -8.24
CA MET A 1 15.40 64.53 -8.68
C MET A 1 14.46 64.42 -9.86
N THR A 2 13.21 64.82 -9.61
CA THR A 2 12.16 65.34 -10.51
C THR A 2 12.32 65.29 -12.03
N SER A 3 11.27 64.78 -12.72
CA SER A 3 10.58 65.35 -13.91
C SER A 3 9.90 64.20 -14.68
N VAL A 4 8.60 63.94 -14.54
CA VAL A 4 7.49 64.54 -15.32
C VAL A 4 7.83 64.75 -16.80
N ARG A 5 7.20 63.95 -17.67
CA ARG A 5 6.74 64.39 -19.00
C ARG A 5 5.64 63.47 -19.53
N GLU A 6 4.44 64.02 -19.55
CA GLU A 6 3.28 63.54 -20.30
C GLU A 6 3.55 63.63 -21.80
N ARG A 7 2.98 62.70 -22.58
CA ARG A 7 2.33 63.02 -23.86
C ARG A 7 1.09 62.14 -24.05
N SER A 8 -0.02 62.85 -24.21
CA SER A 8 -1.38 62.44 -24.50
C SER A 8 -1.60 62.24 -26.00
N HIS A 9 -2.61 61.41 -26.33
CA HIS A 9 -3.56 61.46 -27.47
C HIS A 9 -4.05 60.01 -27.71
N LEU A 10 -5.31 59.64 -27.95
CA LEU A 10 -6.61 60.29 -28.10
C LEU A 10 -7.66 59.16 -28.08
N LEU A 11 -8.76 59.39 -27.38
CA LEU A 11 -10.15 59.02 -27.74
C LEU A 11 -10.44 57.63 -28.37
N ARG A 12 -11.16 56.79 -27.62
CA ARG A 12 -12.58 56.48 -27.90
C ARG A 12 -13.24 55.74 -26.74
N GLN A 13 -14.31 56.33 -26.24
CA GLN A 13 -15.28 55.70 -25.35
C GLN A 13 -16.02 54.60 -26.13
N SER A 14 -16.08 53.40 -25.57
CA SER A 14 -17.12 52.42 -25.88
C SER A 14 -17.54 51.78 -24.57
N LEU A 15 -18.66 52.26 -24.05
CA LEU A 15 -19.53 51.53 -23.12
C LEU A 15 -19.91 50.20 -23.78
N LEU A 16 -19.67 49.08 -23.09
CA LEU A 16 -20.38 47.79 -23.16
C LEU A 16 -19.78 46.86 -22.07
N PRO A 17 -20.52 45.85 -21.59
CA PRO A 17 -20.90 45.76 -20.19
C PRO A 17 -20.06 44.76 -19.38
N PHE A 18 -20.09 44.99 -18.07
CA PHE A 18 -19.76 44.06 -17.00
C PHE A 18 -20.20 42.62 -17.36
N SER A 19 -19.26 41.81 -17.84
CA SER A 19 -19.41 40.35 -17.86
C SER A 19 -18.66 39.83 -16.66
N MET A 20 -19.38 39.78 -15.53
CA MET A 20 -19.05 38.91 -14.40
C MET A 20 -18.87 37.49 -14.95
N LEU A 21 -17.62 37.03 -15.05
CA LEU A 21 -17.30 35.61 -14.95
C LEU A 21 -17.59 35.21 -13.50
N ALA A 22 -18.87 34.99 -13.21
CA ALA A 22 -19.29 34.29 -12.01
C ALA A 22 -18.87 32.82 -12.19
N ALA A 23 -17.92 32.42 -11.36
CA ALA A 23 -17.63 31.04 -11.07
C ALA A 23 -18.90 30.34 -10.59
N CYS A 24 -19.59 29.63 -11.49
CA CYS A 24 -20.56 28.61 -11.11
C CYS A 24 -19.85 27.27 -11.08
N GLY A 25 -19.08 27.05 -10.01
CA GLY A 25 -18.77 25.72 -9.53
C GLY A 25 -20.06 25.08 -9.04
N VAL A 26 -20.84 24.51 -9.98
CA VAL A 26 -21.85 23.53 -9.60
C VAL A 26 -21.06 22.28 -9.26
N VAL A 27 -20.72 22.14 -7.97
CA VAL A 27 -20.43 20.83 -7.38
C VAL A 27 -21.75 20.06 -7.52
N HIS A 28 -21.94 19.39 -8.66
CA HIS A 28 -22.97 18.37 -8.75
C HIS A 28 -22.60 17.39 -7.65
N ALA A 29 -23.45 17.27 -6.64
CA ALA A 29 -23.38 16.15 -5.73
C ALA A 29 -23.50 14.90 -6.62
N GLN A 30 -22.36 14.29 -6.94
CA GLN A 30 -22.34 13.11 -7.78
C GLN A 30 -23.12 12.04 -7.03
N VAL A 31 -24.15 11.50 -7.67
CA VAL A 31 -25.00 10.46 -7.08
C VAL A 31 -24.14 9.22 -6.89
N LYS A 32 -24.20 8.61 -5.71
CA LYS A 32 -23.55 7.33 -5.43
C LYS A 32 -24.17 6.23 -6.27
N VAL A 33 -23.34 5.40 -6.90
CA VAL A 33 -23.78 4.34 -7.80
C VAL A 33 -23.15 3.02 -7.38
N ASP A 34 -23.98 2.00 -7.17
CA ASP A 34 -23.48 0.64 -6.98
C ASP A 34 -22.90 0.15 -8.30
N VAL A 35 -21.63 -0.25 -8.29
CA VAL A 35 -20.93 -0.68 -9.51
C VAL A 35 -21.62 -1.86 -10.20
N GLY A 36 -22.36 -2.69 -9.47
CA GLY A 36 -23.13 -3.80 -10.03
C GLY A 36 -24.36 -3.37 -10.84
N SER A 37 -24.76 -2.09 -10.76
CA SER A 37 -25.80 -1.50 -11.60
C SER A 37 -25.27 -0.78 -12.84
N ILE A 38 -23.94 -0.66 -12.97
CA ILE A 38 -23.32 0.03 -14.10
C ILE A 38 -23.13 -0.99 -15.23
N ASP A 39 -23.76 -0.75 -16.37
CA ASP A 39 -23.51 -1.51 -17.58
C ASP A 39 -22.22 -1.01 -18.26
N LEU A 40 -21.10 -1.66 -17.94
CA LEU A 40 -19.79 -1.33 -18.52
C LEU A 40 -19.57 -1.92 -19.93
N GLU A 41 -20.54 -2.68 -20.47
CA GLU A 41 -20.55 -3.11 -21.88
C GLU A 41 -21.13 -2.01 -22.79
N ASP A 42 -21.98 -1.12 -22.25
CA ASP A 42 -22.41 0.08 -22.96
C ASP A 42 -21.24 1.05 -23.14
N ALA A 43 -20.84 1.27 -24.40
CA ALA A 43 -19.74 2.14 -24.77
C ALA A 43 -19.90 3.59 -24.27
N GLN A 44 -21.13 4.11 -24.19
CA GLN A 44 -21.37 5.48 -23.70
C GLN A 44 -21.16 5.59 -22.19
N ILE A 45 -21.56 4.57 -21.43
CA ILE A 45 -21.35 4.49 -19.97
C ILE A 45 -19.87 4.22 -19.67
N ARG A 46 -19.22 3.36 -20.45
CA ARG A 46 -17.82 2.98 -20.31
C ARG A 46 -16.84 4.14 -20.61
N ARG A 47 -17.14 4.94 -21.63
CA ARG A 47 -16.23 5.96 -22.19
C ARG A 47 -15.62 6.94 -21.17
N PRO A 48 -16.38 7.56 -20.24
CA PRO A 48 -15.80 8.49 -19.26
C PRO A 48 -14.71 7.85 -18.39
N TYR A 49 -14.86 6.56 -18.06
CA TYR A 49 -13.88 5.84 -17.25
C TYR A 49 -12.61 5.52 -18.03
N THR A 50 -12.75 5.03 -19.26
CA THR A 50 -11.59 4.71 -20.10
C THR A 50 -10.82 5.97 -20.51
N GLU A 51 -11.51 7.05 -20.89
CA GLU A 51 -10.90 8.36 -21.21
C GLU A 51 -10.15 8.94 -19.99
N TRP A 52 -10.68 8.76 -18.78
CA TRP A 52 -9.97 9.15 -17.55
C TRP A 52 -8.69 8.34 -17.37
N LEU A 53 -8.75 7.01 -17.50
CA LEU A 53 -7.58 6.14 -17.35
C LEU A 53 -6.52 6.40 -18.44
N GLU A 54 -6.93 6.74 -19.66
CA GLU A 54 -6.03 7.11 -20.76
C GLU A 54 -5.36 8.47 -20.52
N SER A 55 -6.12 9.46 -20.03
CA SER A 55 -5.61 10.84 -19.87
C SER A 55 -4.91 11.12 -18.54
N LYS A 56 -5.28 10.43 -17.46
CA LYS A 56 -4.79 10.67 -16.09
C LYS A 56 -4.00 9.51 -15.49
N GLY A 57 -4.13 8.31 -16.05
CA GLY A 57 -3.37 7.15 -15.57
C GLY A 57 -1.89 7.26 -15.85
N ARG A 58 -1.07 6.67 -14.97
CA ARG A 58 0.39 6.66 -15.05
C ARG A 58 0.94 5.26 -14.83
N ALA A 59 2.20 5.03 -15.23
CA ALA A 59 2.91 3.81 -14.85
C ALA A 59 2.98 3.73 -13.30
N PRO A 60 2.75 2.55 -12.68
CA PRO A 60 2.64 2.44 -11.22
C PRO A 60 3.78 3.05 -10.40
N LEU A 61 5.04 2.84 -10.82
CA LEU A 61 6.20 3.39 -10.11
C LEU A 61 6.20 4.92 -10.17
N ASP A 62 6.01 5.49 -11.36
CA ASP A 62 6.00 6.93 -11.56
C ASP A 62 4.77 7.59 -10.90
N TYR A 63 3.65 6.86 -10.83
CA TYR A 63 2.46 7.29 -10.12
C TYR A 63 2.71 7.50 -8.62
N VAL A 64 3.38 6.54 -7.95
CA VAL A 64 3.71 6.68 -6.52
C VAL A 64 4.69 7.83 -6.30
N LEU A 65 5.74 7.92 -7.13
CA LEU A 65 6.75 8.98 -7.00
C LEU A 65 6.15 10.38 -7.17
N ALA A 66 5.24 10.56 -8.13
CA ALA A 66 4.56 11.83 -8.36
C ALA A 66 3.73 12.30 -7.17
N LYS A 67 3.31 11.41 -6.26
CA LYS A 67 2.60 11.83 -5.04
C LYS A 67 3.49 12.60 -4.08
N PHE A 68 4.79 12.33 -4.08
CA PHE A 68 5.73 13.07 -3.25
C PHE A 68 6.00 14.51 -3.72
N GLU A 69 5.44 14.95 -4.87
CA GLU A 69 5.48 16.36 -5.30
C GLU A 69 4.59 17.26 -4.44
N HIS A 70 3.55 16.69 -3.82
CA HIS A 70 2.52 17.44 -3.07
C HIS A 70 2.21 16.83 -1.70
N HIS A 71 2.80 15.68 -1.38
CA HIS A 71 2.51 14.91 -0.18
C HIS A 71 3.82 14.48 0.49
N ASP A 72 3.89 14.71 1.79
CA ASP A 72 5.03 14.33 2.62
C ASP A 72 4.96 12.85 3.00
N VAL A 73 3.73 12.34 3.15
CA VAL A 73 3.46 10.97 3.58
C VAL A 73 2.56 10.29 2.56
N VAL A 74 3.09 9.24 1.95
CA VAL A 74 2.30 8.37 1.06
C VAL A 74 2.06 7.05 1.79
N LEU A 75 0.79 6.71 2.01
CA LEU A 75 0.37 5.42 2.55
C LEU A 75 0.10 4.47 1.39
N LEU A 76 0.84 3.38 1.29
CA LEU A 76 0.68 2.35 0.29
C LEU A 76 0.07 1.10 0.93
N GLY A 77 -1.24 0.98 0.76
CA GLY A 77 -2.05 -0.11 1.28
C GLY A 77 -1.99 -1.34 0.39
N GLU A 78 -1.71 -2.50 0.96
CA GLU A 78 -1.73 -3.77 0.24
C GLU A 78 -2.76 -4.76 0.80
N HIS A 79 -3.16 -5.73 -0.03
CA HIS A 79 -3.60 -7.00 0.49
C HIS A 79 -2.38 -7.88 0.71
N HIS A 80 -2.32 -8.54 1.87
CA HIS A 80 -1.15 -9.32 2.29
C HIS A 80 -0.91 -10.55 1.42
N GLU A 81 0.32 -11.06 1.49
CA GLU A 81 0.77 -12.33 0.90
C GLU A 81 0.69 -12.36 -0.64
N ILE A 82 0.83 -11.20 -1.29
CA ILE A 82 0.85 -11.07 -2.76
C ILE A 82 2.27 -10.73 -3.23
N ARG A 83 2.86 -11.63 -4.00
CA ARG A 83 4.24 -11.53 -4.50
C ARG A 83 4.49 -10.27 -5.32
N GLN A 84 3.55 -9.92 -6.19
CA GLN A 84 3.65 -8.74 -7.06
C GLN A 84 3.69 -7.44 -6.25
N ASN A 85 2.98 -7.37 -5.12
CA ASN A 85 3.01 -6.20 -4.24
C ASN A 85 4.41 -6.03 -3.65
N CYS A 86 5.01 -7.10 -3.13
CA CYS A 86 6.36 -7.06 -2.59
C CYS A 86 7.40 -6.70 -3.65
N ALA A 87 7.33 -7.31 -4.84
CA ALA A 87 8.21 -6.99 -5.96
C ALA A 87 8.08 -5.53 -6.40
N PHE A 88 6.86 -4.98 -6.43
CA PHE A 88 6.61 -3.57 -6.72
C PHE A 88 7.27 -2.65 -5.69
N VAL A 89 7.10 -2.92 -4.41
CA VAL A 89 7.73 -2.13 -3.33
C VAL A 89 9.26 -2.21 -3.40
N ALA A 90 9.82 -3.41 -3.60
CA ALA A 90 11.27 -3.59 -3.78
C ALA A 90 11.80 -2.82 -5.00
N ALA A 91 11.07 -2.79 -6.11
CA ALA A 91 11.43 -2.01 -7.30
C ALA A 91 11.31 -0.49 -7.08
N LEU A 92 10.44 -0.06 -6.16
CA LEU A 92 10.25 1.34 -5.82
C LEU A 92 11.40 1.89 -4.97
N VAL A 93 12.00 1.08 -4.09
CA VAL A 93 13.10 1.46 -3.18
C VAL A 93 14.21 2.31 -3.84
N PRO A 94 14.90 1.87 -4.90
CA PRO A 94 15.99 2.67 -5.50
C PRO A 94 15.49 3.99 -6.11
N ARG A 95 14.21 4.06 -6.50
CA ARG A 95 13.59 5.29 -7.03
C ARG A 95 13.23 6.26 -5.92
N LEU A 96 12.75 5.77 -4.78
CA LEU A 96 12.46 6.57 -3.59
C LEU A 96 13.71 7.30 -3.10
N ALA A 97 14.82 6.57 -2.94
CA ALA A 97 16.09 7.15 -2.51
C ALA A 97 16.54 8.29 -3.42
N ARG A 98 16.48 8.08 -4.74
CA ARG A 98 16.79 9.11 -5.75
C ARG A 98 15.83 10.29 -5.77
N ALA A 99 14.56 10.07 -5.44
CA ALA A 99 13.52 11.09 -5.40
C ALA A 99 13.50 11.91 -4.10
N GLY A 100 14.49 11.76 -3.22
CA GLY A 100 14.53 12.52 -1.97
C GLY A 100 13.72 11.90 -0.83
N VAL A 101 13.06 10.75 -1.05
CA VAL A 101 12.35 10.01 0.02
C VAL A 101 13.38 9.40 0.95
N ARG A 102 13.16 9.54 2.26
CA ARG A 102 14.15 9.17 3.29
C ARG A 102 13.68 8.05 4.21
N VAL A 103 12.40 7.74 4.22
CA VAL A 103 11.84 6.70 5.09
C VAL A 103 10.91 5.78 4.30
N LEU A 104 11.19 4.49 4.38
CA LEU A 104 10.24 3.42 4.08
C LEU A 104 9.82 2.77 5.41
N ALA A 105 8.62 3.10 5.87
CA ALA A 105 8.01 2.53 7.05
C ALA A 105 7.20 1.28 6.67
N SER A 106 7.25 0.21 7.47
CA SER A 106 6.61 -1.07 7.15
C SER A 106 5.94 -1.72 8.36
N GLU A 107 4.68 -2.12 8.21
CA GLU A 107 3.91 -2.87 9.23
C GLU A 107 4.52 -4.25 9.50
N PHE A 108 5.35 -4.76 8.62
CA PHE A 108 5.81 -6.15 8.68
C PHE A 108 7.00 -6.36 9.61
N TYR A 109 7.36 -5.34 10.40
CA TYR A 109 8.43 -5.40 11.38
C TYR A 109 8.07 -4.59 12.63
N PRO A 110 8.39 -5.09 13.84
CA PRO A 110 8.09 -4.38 15.07
C PRO A 110 9.06 -3.22 15.27
N SER A 111 8.53 -2.12 15.80
CA SER A 111 9.30 -0.92 16.14
C SER A 111 10.37 -1.16 17.22
N SER A 112 10.19 -2.19 18.07
CA SER A 112 11.15 -2.63 19.08
C SER A 112 12.47 -3.17 18.49
N ARG A 113 12.45 -3.61 17.22
CA ARG A 113 13.62 -4.15 16.49
C ARG A 113 14.26 -3.12 15.57
N GLN A 114 13.97 -1.83 15.74
CA GLN A 114 14.48 -0.78 14.86
C GLN A 114 16.02 -0.76 14.76
N ALA A 115 16.75 -0.97 15.86
CA ALA A 115 18.21 -1.00 15.84
C ALA A 115 18.76 -2.18 15.02
N ASP A 116 18.07 -3.33 15.05
CA ASP A 116 18.44 -4.49 14.25
C ASP A 116 18.14 -4.26 12.76
N LEU A 117 16.99 -3.66 12.45
CA LEU A 117 16.65 -3.26 11.08
C LEU A 117 17.65 -2.26 10.52
N ASP A 118 17.97 -1.21 11.28
CA ASP A 118 18.94 -0.18 10.89
C ASP A 118 20.30 -0.81 10.57
N ALA A 119 20.75 -1.77 11.39
CA ALA A 119 22.01 -2.47 11.16
C ALA A 119 21.95 -3.39 9.93
N VAL A 120 20.83 -4.06 9.66
CA VAL A 120 20.65 -4.92 8.48
C VAL A 120 20.67 -4.10 7.18
N VAL A 121 20.08 -2.91 7.17
CA VAL A 121 19.96 -2.09 5.96
C VAL A 121 21.04 -1.02 5.82
N ASP A 122 22.03 -0.95 6.72
CA ASP A 122 22.99 0.15 6.77
C ASP A 122 23.89 0.26 5.53
N GLY A 123 23.96 -0.80 4.71
CA GLY A 123 24.70 -0.88 3.46
C GLY A 123 26.22 -1.01 3.60
N ARG A 124 26.75 -1.24 4.81
CA ARG A 124 28.21 -1.32 5.06
C ARG A 124 28.81 -2.69 4.79
N GLY A 125 28.04 -3.76 4.99
CA GLY A 125 28.50 -5.12 4.72
C GLY A 125 28.76 -5.34 3.22
N GLU A 126 29.65 -6.28 2.88
CA GLU A 126 29.86 -6.72 1.49
C GLU A 126 28.66 -7.49 0.94
N GLN A 127 27.86 -8.08 1.83
CA GLN A 127 26.68 -8.87 1.50
C GLN A 127 25.54 -8.53 2.46
N PHE A 128 24.30 -8.72 1.98
CA PHE A 128 23.11 -8.59 2.80
C PHE A 128 23.09 -9.64 3.91
N ASP A 129 22.93 -9.21 5.17
CA ASP A 129 22.81 -10.11 6.31
C ASP A 129 21.42 -10.76 6.36
N ARG A 130 21.22 -11.72 5.46
CA ARG A 130 19.97 -12.45 5.31
C ARG A 130 19.59 -13.21 6.59
N LYS A 131 20.56 -13.73 7.33
CA LYS A 131 20.31 -14.50 8.56
C LYS A 131 19.69 -13.61 9.63
N ARG A 132 20.26 -12.41 9.84
CA ARG A 132 19.70 -11.43 10.78
C ARG A 132 18.34 -10.93 10.33
N ALA A 133 18.14 -10.68 9.03
CA ALA A 133 16.83 -10.28 8.51
C ALA A 133 15.76 -11.35 8.78
N ILE A 134 16.06 -12.63 8.56
CA ILE A 134 15.15 -13.75 8.90
C ILE A 134 14.88 -13.81 10.40
N ALA A 135 15.90 -13.63 11.25
CA ALA A 135 15.72 -13.62 12.70
C ALA A 135 14.72 -12.54 13.14
N ILE A 136 14.85 -11.31 12.62
CA ILE A 136 13.89 -10.22 12.89
C ILE A 136 12.49 -10.60 12.39
N SER A 137 12.36 -11.20 11.20
CA SER A 137 11.06 -11.64 10.66
C SER A 137 10.35 -12.69 11.52
N ARG A 138 11.07 -13.51 12.32
CA ARG A 138 10.45 -14.45 13.26
C ARG A 138 9.88 -13.79 14.51
N GLU A 139 10.31 -12.57 14.79
CA GLU A 139 9.89 -11.84 15.98
C GLU A 139 8.61 -11.03 15.78
N VAL A 140 8.17 -10.89 14.53
CA VAL A 140 6.92 -10.18 14.18
C VAL A 140 5.71 -10.85 14.82
N ALA A 141 4.57 -10.14 14.81
CA ALA A 141 3.35 -10.59 15.48
C ALA A 141 2.79 -11.92 14.97
N TRP A 142 3.10 -12.25 13.72
CA TRP A 142 2.69 -13.46 13.05
C TRP A 142 3.84 -14.48 13.04
N PRO A 143 3.75 -15.59 13.77
CA PRO A 143 4.81 -16.62 13.84
C PRO A 143 5.03 -17.34 12.50
N THR A 144 4.19 -17.07 11.50
CA THR A 144 4.29 -17.64 10.15
C THR A 144 4.53 -16.56 9.08
N TRP A 145 5.11 -15.41 9.41
CA TRP A 145 5.44 -14.37 8.42
C TRP A 145 6.78 -14.65 7.70
N GLY A 146 6.99 -15.91 7.31
CA GLY A 146 8.23 -16.42 6.73
C GLY A 146 8.30 -16.28 5.22
N TYR A 147 8.29 -15.05 4.71
CA TYR A 147 8.13 -14.79 3.28
C TYR A 147 9.36 -14.20 2.61
N VAL A 148 9.86 -14.88 1.57
CA VAL A 148 11.03 -14.46 0.78
C VAL A 148 10.80 -13.10 0.14
N ASP A 149 9.57 -12.83 -0.30
CA ASP A 149 9.27 -11.63 -1.07
C ASP A 149 9.23 -10.37 -0.18
N TYR A 150 8.85 -10.46 1.10
CA TYR A 150 8.98 -9.33 2.03
C TYR A 150 10.44 -9.10 2.45
N LEU A 151 11.26 -10.15 2.57
CA LEU A 151 12.71 -9.99 2.77
C LEU A 151 13.38 -9.28 1.58
N ALA A 152 12.88 -9.50 0.36
CA ALA A 152 13.41 -8.83 -0.83
C ALA A 152 13.23 -7.30 -0.77
N ILE A 153 12.24 -6.78 -0.02
CA ILE A 153 12.10 -5.35 0.23
C ILE A 153 13.26 -4.85 1.11
N VAL A 154 13.56 -5.56 2.20
CA VAL A 154 14.67 -5.22 3.11
C VAL A 154 16.01 -5.26 2.37
N GLU A 155 16.22 -6.31 1.59
CA GLU A 155 17.40 -6.48 0.73
C GLU A 155 17.51 -5.35 -0.30
N ALA A 156 16.40 -4.90 -0.89
CA ALA A 156 16.40 -3.76 -1.80
C ALA A 156 16.83 -2.46 -1.10
N VAL A 157 16.44 -2.24 0.16
CA VAL A 157 16.90 -1.08 0.95
C VAL A 157 18.39 -1.17 1.22
N TRP A 158 18.87 -2.34 1.69
CA TRP A 158 20.30 -2.58 1.89
C TRP A 158 21.08 -2.30 0.59
N LYS A 159 20.62 -2.83 -0.55
CA LYS A 159 21.28 -2.64 -1.85
C LYS A 159 21.34 -1.16 -2.25
N ALA A 160 20.22 -0.44 -2.13
CA ALA A 160 20.19 0.99 -2.44
C ALA A 160 21.15 1.80 -1.53
N ASN A 161 21.21 1.47 -0.25
CA ASN A 161 22.11 2.11 0.70
C ASN A 161 23.59 1.75 0.44
N HIS A 162 23.87 0.50 0.08
CA HIS A 162 25.20 0.05 -0.30
C HIS A 162 25.71 0.77 -1.56
N GLU A 163 24.87 0.86 -2.59
CA GLU A 163 25.16 1.62 -3.81
C GLU A 163 25.40 3.12 -3.53
N GLU A 164 24.61 3.72 -2.63
CA GLU A 164 24.76 5.13 -2.25
C GLU A 164 26.11 5.39 -1.58
N ARG A 165 26.53 4.51 -0.66
CA ARG A 165 27.84 4.60 0.01
C ARG A 165 29.01 4.44 -0.95
N ALA A 166 28.87 3.57 -1.95
CA ALA A 166 29.90 3.41 -2.96
C ALA A 166 30.07 4.66 -3.83
N ARG A 167 29.03 5.50 -3.93
CA ARG A 167 29.00 6.70 -4.77
C ARG A 167 29.51 7.96 -4.09
N THR A 168 29.30 8.12 -2.79
CA THR A 168 29.61 9.37 -2.06
C THR A 168 30.07 9.12 -0.62
N ALA A 169 30.96 10.00 -0.13
CA ALA A 169 31.40 10.01 1.27
C ALA A 169 30.30 10.48 2.25
N GLU A 170 29.31 11.22 1.76
CA GLU A 170 28.16 11.72 2.53
C GLU A 170 26.86 11.12 1.99
N PRO A 171 26.58 9.84 2.26
CA PRO A 171 25.44 9.14 1.68
C PRO A 171 24.11 9.55 2.30
N HIS A 172 23.13 9.85 1.46
CA HIS A 172 21.74 10.05 1.88
C HIS A 172 20.98 8.72 1.88
N LEU A 173 21.06 8.01 3.00
CA LEU A 173 20.52 6.66 3.12
C LEU A 173 19.00 6.65 3.30
N LEU A 174 18.35 5.65 2.72
CA LEU A 174 16.96 5.33 2.97
C LEU A 174 16.86 4.54 4.29
N ARG A 175 16.07 5.05 5.24
CA ARG A 175 15.77 4.34 6.48
C ARG A 175 14.64 3.35 6.27
N PHE A 176 14.79 2.15 6.83
CA PHE A 176 13.72 1.15 6.87
C PHE A 176 13.16 1.05 8.28
N VAL A 177 11.92 1.47 8.47
CA VAL A 177 11.32 1.66 9.81
C VAL A 177 10.25 0.61 10.08
N GLY A 178 10.42 -0.18 11.13
CA GLY A 178 9.37 -1.06 11.64
C GLY A 178 8.33 -0.25 12.41
N ILE A 179 7.04 -0.43 12.12
CA ILE A 179 5.97 0.35 12.76
C ILE A 179 5.02 -0.48 13.63
N ASP A 180 5.09 -1.81 13.58
CA ASP A 180 4.18 -2.62 14.39
C ASP A 180 4.60 -2.64 15.87
N SER A 181 3.71 -3.13 16.73
CA SER A 181 3.99 -3.43 18.14
C SER A 181 4.36 -4.90 18.35
N ASP A 182 4.88 -5.22 19.53
CA ASP A 182 5.27 -6.59 19.92
C ASP A 182 4.07 -7.49 20.32
N TRP A 183 2.91 -7.29 19.72
CA TRP A 183 1.73 -8.12 19.98
C TRP A 183 1.88 -9.50 19.31
N LYS A 184 1.16 -10.52 19.77
CA LYS A 184 1.14 -11.84 19.13
C LYS A 184 -0.23 -12.20 18.62
N GLN A 185 -0.29 -12.68 17.37
CA GLN A 185 -1.54 -13.06 16.73
C GLN A 185 -2.20 -14.27 17.41
N VAL A 186 -1.40 -15.20 17.93
CA VAL A 186 -1.87 -16.37 18.68
C VAL A 186 -2.61 -15.94 19.94
N GLU A 187 -2.03 -15.00 20.70
CA GLU A 187 -2.65 -14.44 21.90
C GLU A 187 -3.96 -13.73 21.56
N LEU A 188 -3.97 -12.90 20.51
CA LEU A 188 -5.18 -12.19 20.09
C LEU A 188 -6.32 -13.14 19.67
N TRP A 189 -5.99 -14.27 19.03
CA TRP A 189 -6.99 -15.28 18.62
C TRP A 189 -7.49 -16.13 19.79
N ASN A 190 -6.68 -16.35 20.82
CA ASN A 190 -7.07 -17.08 22.03
C ASN A 190 -7.75 -16.19 23.08
N GLU A 191 -7.66 -14.86 22.95
CA GLU A 191 -8.31 -13.93 23.86
C GLU A 191 -9.84 -13.97 23.68
N ALA A 192 -10.54 -14.43 24.72
CA ALA A 192 -11.99 -14.55 24.76
C ALA A 192 -12.69 -13.19 24.92
N SER A 193 -12.05 -12.23 25.60
CA SER A 193 -12.60 -10.90 25.85
C SER A 193 -12.52 -10.01 24.62
N ALA A 194 -13.70 -9.64 24.09
CA ALA A 194 -13.79 -8.66 23.02
C ALA A 194 -13.16 -7.31 23.40
N ALA A 195 -13.26 -6.90 24.66
CA ALA A 195 -12.68 -5.65 25.15
C ALA A 195 -11.15 -5.68 25.13
N LYS A 196 -10.53 -6.78 25.59
CA LYS A 196 -9.06 -6.93 25.56
C LYS A 196 -8.51 -7.04 24.14
N ARG A 197 -9.24 -7.73 23.24
CA ARG A 197 -8.89 -7.73 21.81
C ARG A 197 -8.92 -6.31 21.23
N ALA A 198 -9.96 -5.54 21.54
CA ALA A 198 -10.06 -4.16 21.08
C ALA A 198 -8.93 -3.29 21.65
N GLU A 199 -8.61 -3.42 22.95
CA GLU A 199 -7.50 -2.72 23.59
C GLU A 199 -6.16 -3.01 22.91
N THR A 200 -5.87 -4.29 22.65
CA THR A 200 -4.65 -4.72 21.95
C THR A 200 -4.57 -4.11 20.55
N LEU A 201 -5.65 -4.16 19.78
CA LEU A 201 -5.71 -3.58 18.44
C LEU A 201 -5.56 -2.04 18.44
N LEU A 202 -6.11 -1.37 19.46
CA LEU A 202 -5.95 0.08 19.62
C LEU A 202 -4.53 0.45 20.04
N ALA A 203 -3.90 -0.31 20.93
CA ALA A 203 -2.51 -0.11 21.31
C ALA A 203 -1.56 -0.32 20.11
N ARG A 204 -1.85 -1.32 19.27
CA ARG A 204 -1.15 -1.56 18.01
C ARG A 204 -1.22 -0.35 17.08
N GLU A 205 -2.43 0.15 16.78
CA GLU A 205 -2.61 1.34 15.92
C GLU A 205 -1.87 2.57 16.47
N ARG A 206 -1.93 2.81 17.79
CA ARG A 206 -1.18 3.92 18.43
C ARG A 206 0.32 3.78 18.22
N THR A 207 0.85 2.56 18.30
CA THR A 207 2.28 2.28 18.06
C THR A 207 2.66 2.56 16.62
N MET A 208 1.85 2.11 15.65
CA MET A 208 2.06 2.38 14.23
C MET A 208 2.06 3.88 13.94
N ILE A 209 1.07 4.61 14.46
CA ILE A 209 0.98 6.07 14.32
C ILE A 209 2.22 6.75 14.89
N ALA A 210 2.56 6.47 16.15
CA ALA A 210 3.70 7.09 16.82
C ALA A 210 5.03 6.78 16.12
N SER A 211 5.18 5.60 15.52
CA SER A 211 6.39 5.23 14.78
C SER A 211 6.53 6.02 13.49
N VAL A 212 5.44 6.24 12.74
CA VAL A 212 5.45 7.07 11.53
C VAL A 212 5.66 8.55 11.87
N GLU A 213 4.99 9.07 12.91
CA GLU A 213 5.04 10.50 13.27
C GLU A 213 6.43 11.00 13.67
N LYS A 214 7.30 10.13 14.18
CA LYS A 214 8.72 10.46 14.45
C LYS A 214 9.47 10.94 13.20
N HIS A 215 8.93 10.68 12.02
CA HIS A 215 9.54 11.02 10.73
C HIS A 215 8.82 12.13 9.97
N ILE A 216 7.76 12.70 10.54
CA ILE A 216 7.01 13.81 9.95
C ILE A 216 7.36 15.10 10.70
N SER A 217 7.95 16.09 10.04
CA SER A 217 8.17 17.40 10.66
C SER A 217 6.83 18.13 10.89
N PRO A 218 6.53 18.60 12.11
CA PRO A 218 5.33 19.40 12.38
C PRO A 218 5.26 20.69 11.56
N ALA A 219 6.41 21.35 11.36
CA ALA A 219 6.51 22.66 10.69
C ALA A 219 6.68 22.55 9.17
N GLY A 220 7.10 21.39 8.64
CA GLY A 220 7.31 21.19 7.20
C GLY A 220 8.73 21.50 6.71
N ASP A 221 9.58 22.12 7.54
CA ASP A 221 10.87 22.67 7.10
C ASP A 221 12.02 21.63 7.02
N ASP A 222 11.85 20.45 7.66
CA ASP A 222 12.84 19.36 7.76
C ASP A 222 12.25 17.98 7.39
N VAL A 223 11.26 17.96 6.49
CA VAL A 223 10.51 16.73 6.19
C VAL A 223 11.37 15.69 5.46
N ALA A 224 11.52 14.53 6.09
CA ALA A 224 11.75 13.30 5.37
C ALA A 224 10.44 12.89 4.69
N ASN A 225 10.40 12.86 3.35
CA ASN A 225 9.29 12.20 2.66
C ASN A 225 9.23 10.74 3.11
N VAL A 226 8.03 10.28 3.50
CA VAL A 226 7.77 8.96 4.10
C VAL A 226 6.85 8.15 3.21
N LEU A 227 7.30 6.98 2.77
CA LEU A 227 6.42 5.93 2.26
C LEU A 227 6.07 4.98 3.40
N VAL A 228 4.78 4.74 3.64
CA VAL A 228 4.30 3.75 4.61
C VAL A 228 3.69 2.57 3.88
N HIS A 229 4.26 1.38 4.03
CA HIS A 229 3.80 0.13 3.43
C HIS A 229 3.13 -0.76 4.48
N CYS A 230 1.82 -0.93 4.36
CA CYS A 230 1.03 -1.70 5.32
C CYS A 230 -0.24 -2.29 4.69
N GLY A 231 -0.95 -3.13 5.43
CA GLY A 231 -2.25 -3.67 5.03
C GLY A 231 -3.25 -2.55 4.77
N PHE A 232 -4.02 -2.65 3.70
CA PHE A 232 -4.86 -1.55 3.22
C PHE A 232 -5.83 -1.01 4.29
N ALA A 233 -6.32 -1.86 5.19
CA ALA A 233 -7.22 -1.49 6.26
C ALA A 233 -6.61 -0.45 7.24
N HIS A 234 -5.29 -0.44 7.40
CA HIS A 234 -4.58 0.58 8.18
C HIS A 234 -4.47 1.92 7.44
N THR A 235 -4.51 1.90 6.12
CA THR A 235 -4.32 3.11 5.29
C THR A 235 -5.58 3.93 5.07
N VAL A 236 -6.77 3.36 5.31
CA VAL A 236 -8.05 4.04 5.09
C VAL A 236 -8.09 5.34 5.89
N THR A 237 -8.38 6.45 5.22
CA THR A 237 -8.33 7.80 5.80
C THR A 237 -9.66 8.29 6.38
N ALA A 238 -10.75 7.55 6.12
CA ALA A 238 -12.11 7.89 6.52
C ALA A 238 -12.73 6.87 7.51
N GLN A 239 -11.91 6.12 8.26
CA GLN A 239 -12.40 5.06 9.14
C GLN A 239 -11.80 5.09 10.55
N GLY A 240 -12.63 5.41 11.54
CA GLY A 240 -12.34 5.21 12.97
C GLY A 240 -11.02 5.83 13.44
N VAL A 241 -10.19 5.04 14.13
CA VAL A 241 -8.88 5.44 14.68
C VAL A 241 -7.72 4.71 14.01
N ARG A 242 -7.87 4.38 12.73
CA ARG A 242 -6.81 3.77 11.91
C ARG A 242 -5.66 4.75 11.70
N LEU A 243 -4.45 4.21 11.49
CA LEU A 243 -3.25 4.94 11.08
C LEU A 243 -3.57 6.03 10.04
N GLY A 244 -4.16 5.66 8.90
CA GLY A 244 -4.48 6.59 7.83
C GLY A 244 -5.42 7.72 8.26
N THR A 245 -6.49 7.39 8.98
CA THR A 245 -7.44 8.38 9.52
C THR A 245 -6.77 9.36 10.47
N VAL A 246 -5.94 8.87 11.39
CA VAL A 246 -5.27 9.73 12.38
C VAL A 246 -4.25 10.64 11.71
N LEU A 247 -3.42 10.10 10.81
CA LEU A 247 -2.43 10.89 10.08
C LEU A 247 -3.12 11.93 9.19
N ARG A 248 -4.16 11.57 8.45
CA ARG A 248 -4.96 12.51 7.63
C ARG A 248 -5.52 13.64 8.49
N LYS A 249 -6.09 13.34 9.66
CA LYS A 249 -6.66 14.35 10.56
C LYS A 249 -5.61 15.33 11.09
N ARG A 250 -4.39 14.87 11.34
CA ARG A 250 -3.31 15.68 11.93
C ARG A 250 -2.54 16.50 10.90
N TYR A 251 -2.30 15.93 9.73
CA TYR A 251 -1.40 16.50 8.72
C TYR A 251 -2.13 16.96 7.44
N GLY A 252 -3.46 16.82 7.38
CA GLY A 252 -4.27 17.31 6.27
C GLY A 252 -3.81 16.76 4.94
N ASP A 253 -3.72 17.61 3.92
CA ASP A 253 -3.33 17.24 2.55
C ASP A 253 -1.89 16.77 2.41
N ARG A 254 -1.05 16.86 3.45
CA ARG A 254 0.33 16.31 3.42
C ARG A 254 0.36 14.78 3.37
N VAL A 255 -0.75 14.11 3.68
CA VAL A 255 -0.90 12.65 3.60
C VAL A 255 -1.57 12.27 2.28
N ARG A 256 -1.27 11.10 1.73
CA ARG A 256 -2.03 10.53 0.60
C ARG A 256 -2.14 9.02 0.72
N GLN A 257 -3.35 8.50 0.57
CA GLN A 257 -3.60 7.05 0.52
C GLN A 257 -3.59 6.52 -0.92
N LEU A 258 -2.81 5.46 -1.15
CA LEU A 258 -2.80 4.65 -2.36
C LEU A 258 -3.11 3.20 -1.99
N VAL A 259 -3.85 2.49 -2.83
CA VAL A 259 -4.19 1.07 -2.62
C VAL A 259 -3.72 0.24 -3.80
N LEU A 260 -2.98 -0.84 -3.50
CA LEU A 260 -2.64 -1.88 -4.45
C LEU A 260 -3.85 -2.76 -4.71
N HIS A 261 -4.18 -2.88 -5.99
CA HIS A 261 -5.28 -3.68 -6.47
C HIS A 261 -5.16 -5.15 -6.05
N HIS A 262 -6.30 -5.72 -5.69
CA HIS A 262 -6.48 -7.13 -5.35
C HIS A 262 -7.94 -7.51 -5.60
N GLU A 263 -8.26 -8.79 -5.47
CA GLU A 263 -9.65 -9.25 -5.55
C GLU A 263 -10.50 -8.61 -4.45
N PHE A 264 -11.37 -7.69 -4.85
CA PHE A 264 -12.19 -6.88 -3.95
C PHE A 264 -13.56 -6.61 -4.59
N GLY A 265 -14.47 -7.56 -4.42
CA GLY A 265 -15.85 -7.45 -4.90
C GLY A 265 -15.99 -7.16 -6.39
N ARG A 266 -17.09 -6.49 -6.73
CA ARG A 266 -17.43 -6.04 -8.08
C ARG A 266 -16.57 -4.84 -8.49
N VAL A 267 -16.16 -3.98 -7.57
CA VAL A 267 -15.30 -2.81 -7.89
C VAL A 267 -13.99 -3.25 -8.52
N SER A 268 -13.31 -4.24 -7.95
CA SER A 268 -12.06 -4.76 -8.53
C SER A 268 -12.27 -5.29 -9.96
N LYS A 269 -13.32 -6.09 -10.20
CA LYS A 269 -13.65 -6.64 -11.52
C LYS A 269 -14.00 -5.58 -12.54
N ALA A 270 -14.72 -4.54 -12.14
CA ALA A 270 -15.04 -3.40 -12.99
C ALA A 270 -13.78 -2.61 -13.37
N ILE A 271 -12.85 -2.41 -12.43
CA ILE A 271 -11.55 -1.79 -12.72
C ILE A 271 -10.76 -2.65 -13.70
N GLU A 272 -10.68 -3.96 -13.47
CA GLU A 272 -9.98 -4.90 -14.38
C GLU A 272 -10.56 -4.86 -15.80
N SER A 273 -11.89 -4.84 -15.94
CA SER A 273 -12.54 -4.78 -17.25
C SER A 273 -12.28 -3.47 -17.98
N LEU A 274 -12.07 -2.37 -17.25
CA LEU A 274 -11.74 -1.04 -17.80
C LEU A 274 -10.26 -0.89 -18.16
N VAL A 275 -9.36 -1.42 -17.32
CA VAL A 275 -7.91 -1.33 -17.50
C VAL A 275 -7.41 -2.29 -18.58
N GLY A 276 -7.99 -3.49 -18.66
CA GLY A 276 -7.53 -4.58 -19.52
C GLY A 276 -6.41 -5.42 -18.88
N ALA A 277 -6.27 -6.67 -19.31
CA ALA A 277 -5.44 -7.68 -18.63
C ALA A 277 -3.92 -7.39 -18.65
N GLU A 278 -3.43 -6.71 -19.68
CA GLU A 278 -1.99 -6.50 -19.92
C GLU A 278 -1.47 -5.14 -19.42
N ARG A 279 -2.36 -4.29 -18.90
CA ARG A 279 -2.01 -2.91 -18.54
C ARG A 279 -1.81 -2.76 -17.03
N ALA A 280 -0.60 -2.38 -16.64
CA ALA A 280 -0.32 -1.89 -15.29
C ALA A 280 -0.51 -0.37 -15.23
N ILE A 281 -1.25 0.13 -14.23
CA ILE A 281 -1.64 1.54 -14.15
C ILE A 281 -1.87 2.00 -12.71
N GLY A 282 -1.42 3.20 -12.38
CA GLY A 282 -1.84 3.94 -11.18
C GLY A 282 -2.67 5.16 -11.57
N PHE A 283 -3.74 5.45 -10.83
CA PHE A 283 -4.61 6.60 -11.08
C PHE A 283 -5.29 7.09 -9.79
N ASP A 284 -5.65 8.38 -9.79
CA ASP A 284 -6.44 8.97 -8.71
C ASP A 284 -7.91 8.53 -8.81
N VAL A 285 -8.47 8.13 -7.68
CA VAL A 285 -9.90 7.82 -7.52
C VAL A 285 -10.66 9.08 -7.11
N THR A 286 -10.10 9.90 -6.21
CA THR A 286 -10.67 11.20 -5.88
C THR A 286 -10.75 12.08 -7.12
N GLN A 287 -11.87 12.80 -7.30
CA GLN A 287 -12.13 13.66 -8.46
C GLN A 287 -12.18 12.94 -9.82
N SER A 288 -12.24 11.61 -9.81
CA SER A 288 -12.43 10.80 -11.02
C SER A 288 -13.89 10.38 -11.20
N PRO A 289 -14.28 9.86 -12.38
CA PRO A 289 -15.57 9.21 -12.57
C PRO A 289 -15.82 8.04 -11.60
N PHE A 290 -14.76 7.44 -11.05
CA PHE A 290 -14.84 6.32 -10.10
C PHE A 290 -15.24 6.75 -8.68
N ALA A 291 -15.14 8.03 -8.35
CA ALA A 291 -15.18 8.53 -6.97
C ALA A 291 -16.41 8.07 -6.18
N GLN A 292 -17.59 8.13 -6.81
CA GLN A 292 -18.87 7.79 -6.19
C GLN A 292 -19.32 6.33 -6.35
N TRP A 293 -18.42 5.46 -6.83
CA TRP A 293 -18.73 4.03 -6.88
C TRP A 293 -18.93 3.46 -5.48
N THR A 294 -19.88 2.55 -5.36
CA THR A 294 -20.10 1.72 -4.17
C THR A 294 -20.14 0.25 -4.58
N ASP A 295 -19.97 -0.64 -3.60
CA ASP A 295 -20.09 -2.08 -3.80
C ASP A 295 -20.87 -2.73 -2.66
N SER A 296 -22.16 -2.98 -2.88
CA SER A 296 -23.05 -3.64 -1.93
C SER A 296 -22.59 -5.05 -1.51
N THR A 297 -21.69 -5.68 -2.27
CA THR A 297 -21.14 -7.00 -1.92
C THR A 297 -20.02 -6.92 -0.89
N GLN A 298 -19.44 -5.75 -0.66
CA GLN A 298 -18.26 -5.57 0.17
C GLN A 298 -18.58 -4.86 1.47
N MET A 299 -18.22 -5.51 2.59
CA MET A 299 -18.46 -4.98 3.93
C MET A 299 -17.77 -3.63 4.17
N ALA A 300 -16.64 -3.36 3.51
CA ALA A 300 -15.94 -2.08 3.65
C ALA A 300 -16.85 -0.89 3.28
N PHE A 301 -17.73 -1.05 2.27
CA PHE A 301 -18.66 0.00 1.86
C PHE A 301 -19.80 0.26 2.85
N ARG A 302 -19.88 -0.52 3.94
CA ARG A 302 -20.72 -0.20 5.10
C ARG A 302 -20.06 0.79 6.05
N PHE A 303 -18.73 0.94 5.98
CA PHE A 303 -17.95 1.85 6.82
C PHE A 303 -17.50 3.11 6.07
N VAL A 304 -17.29 2.99 4.75
CA VAL A 304 -17.00 4.11 3.86
C VAL A 304 -18.03 4.11 2.74
N ASP A 305 -18.68 5.23 2.47
CA ASP A 305 -19.89 5.26 1.64
C ASP A 305 -19.65 5.57 0.16
N SER A 306 -18.38 5.61 -0.27
CA SER A 306 -17.95 5.81 -1.66
C SER A 306 -16.52 5.30 -1.87
N PHE A 307 -16.13 5.06 -3.13
CA PHE A 307 -14.84 4.48 -3.45
C PHE A 307 -13.68 5.44 -3.14
N GLU A 308 -13.88 6.74 -3.34
CA GLU A 308 -12.88 7.76 -2.96
C GLU A 308 -12.58 7.79 -1.45
N LYS A 309 -13.54 7.38 -0.60
CA LYS A 309 -13.32 7.26 0.85
C LYS A 309 -12.67 5.94 1.25
N LEU A 310 -12.74 4.93 0.39
CA LEU A 310 -12.03 3.67 0.56
C LEU A 310 -10.57 3.79 0.12
N ALA A 311 -10.34 4.47 -1.01
CA ALA A 311 -9.04 4.66 -1.62
C ALA A 311 -9.00 6.01 -2.36
N GLU A 312 -7.97 6.82 -2.11
CA GLU A 312 -7.78 8.07 -2.83
C GLU A 312 -7.04 7.87 -4.16
N GLY A 313 -6.15 6.88 -4.20
CA GLY A 313 -5.48 6.41 -5.42
C GLY A 313 -5.49 4.89 -5.50
N TRP A 314 -5.51 4.36 -6.72
CA TRP A 314 -5.59 2.93 -6.99
C TRP A 314 -4.51 2.51 -7.98
N ILE A 315 -3.86 1.37 -7.72
CA ILE A 315 -2.75 0.86 -8.52
C ILE A 315 -3.03 -0.58 -8.93
N VAL A 316 -3.21 -0.80 -10.23
CA VAL A 316 -3.32 -2.13 -10.83
C VAL A 316 -1.93 -2.55 -11.32
N LEU A 317 -1.36 -3.56 -10.69
CA LEU A 317 -0.11 -4.19 -11.15
C LEU A 317 -0.38 -5.30 -12.16
N ALA A 318 -1.45 -6.05 -11.92
CA ALA A 318 -1.97 -7.14 -12.73
C ALA A 318 -3.42 -7.42 -12.30
N PRO A 319 -4.25 -8.08 -13.12
CA PRO A 319 -5.56 -8.55 -12.69
C PRO A 319 -5.42 -9.57 -11.53
N ALA A 320 -6.45 -9.69 -10.70
CA ALA A 320 -6.43 -10.52 -9.50
C ALA A 320 -6.06 -12.00 -9.78
N ASN A 321 -6.51 -12.56 -10.90
CA ASN A 321 -6.17 -13.93 -11.30
C ASN A 321 -4.70 -14.13 -11.75
N ALA A 322 -3.97 -13.04 -12.00
CA ALA A 322 -2.56 -13.04 -12.33
C ALA A 322 -1.68 -12.76 -11.09
N LEU A 323 -2.28 -12.33 -9.98
CA LEU A 323 -1.57 -12.21 -8.70
C LEU A 323 -1.19 -13.60 -8.18
N ARG A 324 -0.04 -13.67 -7.51
CA ARG A 324 0.52 -14.92 -7.01
C ARG A 324 0.84 -14.80 -5.53
N PRO A 325 0.70 -15.90 -4.78
CA PRO A 325 1.08 -15.88 -3.38
C PRO A 325 2.58 -15.67 -3.27
N VAL A 326 2.98 -15.08 -2.14
CA VAL A 326 4.38 -15.03 -1.70
C VAL A 326 4.99 -16.42 -1.59
N ARG A 327 6.32 -16.48 -1.56
CA ARG A 327 7.11 -17.69 -1.44
C ARG A 327 7.58 -17.85 0.00
N TRP A 328 7.52 -19.08 0.49
CA TRP A 328 7.98 -19.45 1.82
C TRP A 328 9.51 -19.44 1.93
N ILE A 329 10.04 -19.03 3.08
CA ILE A 329 11.45 -19.14 3.43
C ILE A 329 11.69 -20.56 3.98
N PRO A 330 12.51 -21.39 3.32
CA PRO A 330 12.83 -22.71 3.87
C PRO A 330 13.55 -22.62 5.22
N GLY A 331 13.15 -23.47 6.16
CA GLY A 331 13.68 -23.50 7.52
C GLY A 331 13.29 -22.27 8.35
N PHE A 332 12.16 -21.63 8.02
CA PHE A 332 11.68 -20.48 8.79
C PHE A 332 11.17 -20.92 10.15
N VAL A 333 10.41 -22.03 10.21
CA VAL A 333 9.92 -22.58 11.48
C VAL A 333 11.09 -23.19 12.26
N GLU A 334 11.19 -22.84 13.54
CA GLU A 334 12.17 -23.40 14.48
C GLU A 334 11.45 -23.92 15.73
N ASP A 335 12.07 -24.85 16.45
CA ASP A 335 11.52 -25.43 17.69
C ASP A 335 11.06 -24.36 18.68
N ALA A 336 11.79 -23.24 18.76
CA ALA A 336 11.49 -22.13 19.67
C ALA A 336 10.12 -21.47 19.44
N HIS A 337 9.56 -21.54 18.22
CA HIS A 337 8.25 -20.95 17.89
C HIS A 337 7.32 -21.93 17.15
N PHE A 338 7.65 -23.22 17.16
CA PHE A 338 6.91 -24.28 16.49
C PHE A 338 5.43 -24.33 16.90
N ALA A 339 5.14 -24.29 18.21
CA ALA A 339 3.77 -24.39 18.71
C ALA A 339 2.86 -23.27 18.19
N ASP A 340 3.36 -22.04 18.20
CA ASP A 340 2.66 -20.86 17.70
C ASP A 340 2.48 -20.91 16.18
N ALA A 341 3.53 -21.32 15.45
CA ALA A 341 3.46 -21.51 14.01
C ALA A 341 2.43 -22.59 13.62
N LEU A 342 2.42 -23.73 14.33
CA LEU A 342 1.48 -24.83 14.09
C LEU A 342 0.04 -24.38 14.35
N PHE A 343 -0.19 -23.64 15.44
CA PHE A 343 -1.49 -23.07 15.75
C PHE A 343 -2.00 -22.17 14.62
N VAL A 344 -1.15 -21.26 14.13
CA VAL A 344 -1.52 -20.37 13.03
C VAL A 344 -1.75 -21.15 11.73
N ALA A 345 -0.87 -22.10 11.38
CA ALA A 345 -1.01 -22.91 10.18
C ALA A 345 -2.33 -23.72 10.16
N ARG A 346 -2.72 -24.33 11.28
CA ARG A 346 -4.01 -25.02 11.43
C ARG A 346 -5.19 -24.05 11.35
N ARG A 347 -5.09 -22.88 11.99
CA ARG A 347 -6.15 -21.86 11.96
C ARG A 347 -6.36 -21.30 10.56
N ARG A 348 -5.29 -21.19 9.77
CA ARG A 348 -5.28 -20.75 8.37
C ARG A 348 -5.67 -21.86 7.39
N GLY A 349 -5.75 -23.11 7.84
CA GLY A 349 -6.08 -24.28 7.01
C GLY A 349 -4.94 -24.67 6.06
N TRP A 350 -3.70 -24.31 6.38
CA TRP A 350 -2.53 -24.74 5.61
C TRP A 350 -2.15 -26.18 5.91
N VAL A 351 -2.43 -26.58 7.16
CA VAL A 351 -2.26 -27.93 7.72
C VAL A 351 -3.61 -28.40 8.25
N GLY A 352 -3.89 -29.70 8.15
CA GLY A 352 -5.10 -30.30 8.69
C GLY A 352 -5.22 -30.10 10.20
N LYS A 353 -6.46 -29.91 10.70
CA LYS A 353 -6.71 -29.66 12.13
C LYS A 353 -6.21 -30.80 13.02
N ASP A 354 -6.38 -32.03 12.54
CA ASP A 354 -6.04 -33.28 13.25
C ASP A 354 -4.80 -33.96 12.62
N GLU A 355 -4.11 -33.27 11.72
CA GLU A 355 -2.88 -33.77 11.10
C GLU A 355 -1.77 -33.77 12.15
N ASP A 356 -1.14 -34.93 12.33
CA ASP A 356 -0.01 -35.11 13.23
C ASP A 356 1.22 -34.46 12.59
N VAL A 357 1.83 -33.53 13.31
CA VAL A 357 3.01 -32.77 12.86
C VAL A 357 3.99 -32.80 14.01
N GLY A 358 5.04 -33.61 13.86
CA GLY A 358 5.93 -33.99 14.94
C GLY A 358 7.15 -33.07 15.11
N SER A 359 7.41 -32.17 14.17
CA SER A 359 8.61 -31.31 14.20
C SER A 359 8.45 -29.98 13.47
N ALA A 360 9.35 -29.03 13.79
CA ALA A 360 9.45 -27.75 13.09
C ALA A 360 9.76 -27.92 11.60
N ASP A 361 10.69 -28.81 11.25
CA ASP A 361 11.06 -29.10 9.85
C ASP A 361 9.89 -29.65 9.04
N GLU A 362 9.10 -30.55 9.64
CA GLU A 362 7.89 -31.09 9.03
C GLU A 362 6.87 -29.99 8.75
N LEU A 363 6.58 -29.15 9.75
CA LEU A 363 5.68 -28.01 9.57
C LEU A 363 6.16 -27.03 8.50
N ASP A 364 7.45 -26.70 8.49
CA ASP A 364 8.05 -25.81 7.50
C ASP A 364 7.84 -26.34 6.08
N ALA A 365 8.09 -27.63 5.86
CA ALA A 365 7.87 -28.29 4.59
C ALA A 365 6.39 -28.26 4.16
N MET A 366 5.46 -28.52 5.09
CA MET A 366 4.02 -28.50 4.79
C MET A 366 3.53 -27.10 4.41
N ILE A 367 3.99 -26.05 5.10
CA ILE A 367 3.66 -24.66 4.77
C ILE A 367 4.23 -24.30 3.40
N ARG A 368 5.50 -24.63 3.12
CA ARG A 368 6.10 -24.43 1.80
C ARG A 368 5.26 -25.07 0.70
N ASP A 369 4.92 -26.35 0.87
CA ASP A 369 4.15 -27.10 -0.12
C ASP A 369 2.74 -26.51 -0.32
N HIS A 370 2.11 -25.97 0.73
CA HIS A 370 0.85 -25.23 0.62
C HIS A 370 0.97 -24.04 -0.34
N PHE A 371 1.98 -23.20 -0.14
CA PHE A 371 2.21 -22.02 -0.98
C PHE A 371 2.55 -22.39 -2.43
N GLU A 372 3.32 -23.46 -2.64
CA GLU A 372 3.62 -23.98 -3.97
C GLU A 372 2.39 -24.54 -4.69
N ARG A 373 1.55 -25.32 -4.00
CA ARG A 373 0.28 -25.82 -4.56
C ARG A 373 -0.64 -24.67 -4.95
N LYS A 374 -0.81 -23.69 -4.05
CA LYS A 374 -1.64 -22.49 -4.31
C LYS A 374 -1.16 -21.73 -5.55
N ALA A 375 0.16 -21.58 -5.74
CA ALA A 375 0.70 -20.95 -6.94
C ALA A 375 0.36 -21.76 -8.22
N LYS A 376 0.54 -23.09 -8.19
CA LYS A 376 0.21 -23.99 -9.31
C LYS A 376 -1.28 -23.96 -9.67
N ASP A 377 -2.15 -23.92 -8.67
CA ASP A 377 -3.60 -23.85 -8.86
C ASP A 377 -4.02 -22.56 -9.55
N LEU A 378 -3.43 -21.43 -9.16
CA LEU A 378 -3.66 -20.13 -9.82
C LEU A 378 -3.13 -20.12 -11.26
N ASP A 379 -1.97 -20.73 -11.52
CA ASP A 379 -1.45 -20.88 -12.90
C ASP A 379 -2.38 -21.73 -13.77
N ARG A 380 -2.94 -22.80 -13.21
CA ARG A 380 -3.92 -23.65 -13.90
C ARG A 380 -5.22 -22.87 -14.18
N ALA A 381 -5.72 -22.13 -13.20
CA ALA A 381 -6.93 -21.32 -13.33
C ALA A 381 -6.77 -20.24 -14.42
N ALA A 382 -5.62 -19.54 -14.45
CA ALA A 382 -5.32 -18.53 -15.46
C ALA A 382 -5.31 -19.11 -16.89
N ARG A 383 -4.74 -20.32 -17.08
CA ARG A 383 -4.73 -21.00 -18.40
C ARG A 383 -6.12 -21.43 -18.87
N VAL A 384 -7.00 -21.85 -17.95
CA VAL A 384 -8.37 -22.26 -18.29
C VAL A 384 -9.25 -21.03 -18.57
N GLY A 385 -9.07 -19.94 -17.80
CA GLY A 385 -9.78 -18.68 -18.00
C GLY A 385 -9.44 -18.01 -19.33
N GLY A 386 -8.15 -18.01 -19.73
CA GLY A 386 -7.70 -17.42 -20.99
C GLY A 386 -8.23 -18.11 -22.25
N LYS A 387 -8.68 -19.37 -22.17
CA LYS A 387 -9.28 -20.09 -23.32
C LYS A 387 -10.74 -19.74 -23.59
N LYS A 388 -11.44 -19.05 -22.68
CA LYS A 388 -12.85 -18.67 -22.84
C LYS A 388 -13.06 -17.25 -23.39
N GLN A 389 -11.98 -16.51 -23.65
CA GLN A 389 -12.02 -15.11 -24.13
C GLN A 389 -11.39 -14.92 -25.52
N GLY A 390 -11.15 -15.99 -26.26
CA GLY A 390 -10.59 -15.97 -27.63
C GLY A 390 -11.65 -16.10 -28.70
#